data_AF-A0A2V0QDT8-F1
#
_entry.id   AF-A0A2V0QDT8-F1
#
_cell.length_a   1.000
_cell.length_b   1.000
_cell.length_c   1.000
_cell.angle_alpha   90.00
_cell.angle_beta   90.00
_cell.angle_gamma   90.00
#
_symmetry.space_group_name_H-M   'P 1'
#
loop_
_entity.id
_entity.type
_entity.pdbx_description
1 polymer ?
#
loop_
_entity_poly.entity_id
_entity_poly.type
_entity_poly.pdbx_seq_one_letter_code
_entity_poly.pdbx_strand_id
1 'polypeptide(L)'
;MVFPMIRFTQGNLLEADTEALVNTVNTVGVMGKGIALMFKERFTENYRLYSAACKAGEVETGKVHVTAVNELDGPRWIVNFPTKRHWRSPSQMAWITEGLRDLRRFLIDNHVKSVAVPPLGAGNGGLKWVEVREQIVDVLSDLDVDVLVFEPTDQYLNVAKRSGVEKLTPARALIAELVRRYWVLGMECSLLEIQKLAWFLERSIEQLPSAKNPLDLKFVAHKYGPYANRLEHLLDNLDGSYLHCDKRISDAGIDDVIWFDEGRKAFLQTYLKTEAKEYSQALERTAELIDGFESPFGMELLATVDWLLCKSGVSPTVPTVREALKHWDGGAGAAARKSRLFDDKAIDIALKRLTTSSLSPEMPPS
;
A
#
# COMPACT_ATOMS: atom_id res chain seq x y z
N MET A 1 34.17 16.22 29.43
CA MET A 1 32.72 15.99 29.62
C MET A 1 32.08 16.16 28.26
N VAL A 2 31.55 15.09 27.68
CA VAL A 2 30.75 15.17 26.45
C VAL A 2 29.32 15.43 26.91
N PHE A 3 28.72 16.53 26.47
CA PHE A 3 27.31 16.80 26.75
C PHE A 3 26.44 15.77 26.02
N PRO A 4 25.36 15.26 26.63
CA PRO A 4 24.41 14.42 25.92
C PRO A 4 23.86 15.20 24.72
N MET A 5 23.95 14.58 23.55
CA MET A 5 23.71 15.26 22.29
C MET A 5 22.53 14.60 21.59
N ILE A 6 21.35 15.21 21.69
CA ILE A 6 20.30 14.93 20.71
C ILE A 6 20.81 15.41 19.36
N ARG A 7 21.00 14.49 18.42
CA ARG A 7 21.44 14.78 17.06
C ARG A 7 20.27 14.60 16.12
N PHE A 8 19.97 15.61 15.32
CA PHE A 8 18.97 15.52 14.26
C PHE A 8 19.65 15.12 12.96
N THR A 9 19.07 14.16 12.25
CA THR A 9 19.61 13.64 11.00
C THR A 9 18.50 13.23 10.05
N GLN A 10 18.89 12.92 8.81
CA GLN A 10 18.03 12.35 7.78
C GLN A 10 18.70 11.07 7.28
N GLY A 11 17.91 10.05 6.91
CA GLY A 11 18.44 8.78 6.45
C GLY A 11 17.53 7.60 6.77
N ASN A 12 18.07 6.39 6.62
CA ASN A 12 17.38 5.16 6.98
C ASN A 12 17.62 4.83 8.46
N LEU A 13 16.59 4.94 9.30
CA LEU A 13 16.70 4.64 10.74
C LEU A 13 17.20 3.22 11.01
N LEU A 14 16.87 2.25 10.15
CA LEU A 14 17.31 0.87 10.36
C LEU A 14 18.84 0.75 10.24
N GLU A 15 19.52 1.64 9.52
CA GLU A 15 20.98 1.64 9.37
C GLU A 15 21.69 2.39 10.51
N ALA A 16 20.95 2.92 11.49
CA ALA A 16 21.53 3.64 12.62
C ALA A 16 22.35 2.69 13.51
N ASP A 17 23.62 3.04 13.74
CA ASP A 17 24.52 2.37 14.67
C ASP A 17 24.19 2.80 16.11
N THR A 18 23.13 2.21 16.67
CA THR A 18 22.62 2.51 18.02
C THR A 18 22.15 1.24 18.74
N GLU A 19 22.23 1.23 20.08
CA GLU A 19 21.84 0.06 20.88
C GLU A 19 20.33 -0.23 20.84
N ALA A 20 19.51 0.80 20.63
CA ALA A 20 18.06 0.67 20.53
C ALA A 20 17.50 1.37 19.29
N LEU A 21 16.60 0.70 18.57
CA LEU A 21 15.84 1.30 17.47
C LEU A 21 14.38 1.44 17.85
N VAL A 22 13.83 2.64 17.68
CA VAL A 22 12.40 2.88 17.92
C VAL A 22 11.58 2.60 16.66
N ASN A 23 10.59 1.73 16.80
CA ASN A 23 9.62 1.39 15.76
C ASN A 23 8.24 1.97 16.10
N THR A 24 7.66 2.81 15.24
CA THR A 24 6.30 3.32 15.46
C THR A 24 5.25 2.28 15.08
N VAL A 25 4.42 1.87 16.03
CA VAL A 25 3.44 0.78 15.83
C VAL A 25 2.02 1.20 16.17
N ASN A 26 1.06 0.29 15.93
CA ASN A 26 -0.29 0.38 16.47
C ASN A 26 -0.48 -0.62 17.63
N THR A 27 -1.68 -0.72 18.21
CA THR A 27 -1.97 -1.69 19.27
C THR A 27 -2.71 -2.93 18.77
N VAL A 28 -2.99 -3.05 17.46
CA VAL A 28 -3.76 -4.16 16.86
C VAL A 28 -2.89 -5.18 16.12
N GLY A 29 -1.56 -5.12 16.27
CA GLY A 29 -0.66 -6.16 15.79
C GLY A 29 -0.33 -6.12 14.29
N VAL A 30 -0.60 -5.00 13.61
CA VAL A 30 -0.36 -4.86 12.15
C VAL A 30 0.87 -4.00 11.88
N MET A 31 1.82 -4.49 11.09
CA MET A 31 2.95 -3.71 10.56
C MET A 31 2.92 -3.79 9.04
N GLY A 32 2.13 -2.92 8.41
CA GLY A 32 1.75 -3.06 6.98
C GLY A 32 2.21 -1.93 6.06
N LYS A 33 2.77 -0.84 6.59
CA LYS A 33 3.24 0.31 5.80
C LYS A 33 4.30 1.12 6.55
N GLY A 34 5.01 1.97 5.83
CA GLY A 34 6.08 2.82 6.35
C GLY A 34 7.13 2.07 7.16
N ILE A 35 7.72 2.77 8.15
CA ILE A 35 8.82 2.23 8.95
C ILE A 35 8.46 0.90 9.66
N ALA A 36 7.19 0.73 10.10
CA ALA A 36 6.75 -0.50 10.76
C ALA A 36 6.90 -1.73 9.85
N LEU A 37 6.59 -1.60 8.57
CA LEU A 37 6.78 -2.68 7.60
C LEU A 37 8.26 -3.04 7.46
N MET A 38 9.14 -2.04 7.41
CA MET A 38 10.59 -2.25 7.34
C MET A 38 11.11 -3.00 8.58
N PHE A 39 10.63 -2.66 9.78
CA PHE A 39 10.95 -3.39 11.01
C PHE A 39 10.43 -4.84 10.97
N LYS A 40 9.23 -5.06 10.43
CA LYS A 40 8.67 -6.43 10.28
C LYS A 40 9.52 -7.29 9.36
N GLU A 41 9.99 -6.72 8.25
CA GLU A 41 10.82 -7.44 7.27
C GLU A 41 12.21 -7.77 7.84
N ARG A 42 12.88 -6.81 8.49
CA ARG A 42 14.22 -7.03 9.05
C ARG A 42 14.19 -7.85 10.34
N PHE A 43 13.33 -7.49 11.29
CA PHE A 43 13.30 -8.09 12.63
C PHE A 43 12.07 -9.00 12.78
N THR A 44 12.08 -10.13 12.07
CA THR A 44 10.94 -11.06 12.03
C THR A 44 10.52 -11.54 13.41
N GLU A 45 11.48 -11.81 14.31
CA GLU A 45 11.18 -12.25 15.67
C GLU A 45 10.56 -11.14 16.53
N ASN A 46 11.02 -9.89 16.40
CA ASN A 46 10.36 -8.74 17.03
C ASN A 46 8.90 -8.65 16.59
N TYR A 47 8.61 -8.81 15.29
CA TYR A 47 7.23 -8.80 14.81
C TYR A 47 6.38 -9.94 15.39
N ARG A 48 6.94 -11.15 15.50
CA ARG A 48 6.26 -12.31 16.09
C ARG A 48 5.87 -12.03 17.54
N LEU A 49 6.80 -11.52 18.35
CA LEU A 49 6.58 -11.17 19.76
C LEU A 49 5.58 -10.02 19.91
N TYR A 50 5.76 -8.94 19.18
CA TYR A 50 4.81 -7.80 19.17
C TYR A 50 3.40 -8.24 18.77
N SER A 51 3.24 -9.06 17.73
CA SER A 51 1.92 -9.51 17.28
C SER A 51 1.22 -10.38 18.33
N ALA A 52 1.99 -11.22 19.04
CA ALA A 52 1.47 -12.01 20.16
C ALA A 52 1.03 -11.11 21.33
N ALA A 53 1.85 -10.14 21.72
CA ALA A 53 1.54 -9.18 22.78
C ALA A 53 0.29 -8.35 22.45
N CYS A 54 0.13 -7.90 21.20
CA CYS A 54 -1.10 -7.21 20.76
C CYS A 54 -2.34 -8.10 20.90
N LYS A 55 -2.25 -9.38 20.53
CA LYS A 55 -3.37 -10.34 20.67
C LYS A 55 -3.73 -10.59 22.14
N ALA A 56 -2.74 -10.54 23.03
CA ALA A 56 -2.92 -10.65 24.47
C ALA A 56 -3.42 -9.35 25.13
N GLY A 57 -3.49 -8.23 24.39
CA GLY A 57 -3.90 -6.92 24.92
C GLY A 57 -2.80 -6.22 25.73
N GLU A 58 -1.54 -6.65 25.59
CA GLU A 58 -0.41 -6.17 26.38
C GLU A 58 0.22 -4.89 25.80
N VAL A 59 -0.09 -4.56 24.55
CA VAL A 59 0.42 -3.36 23.86
C VAL A 59 -0.62 -2.25 23.93
N GLU A 60 -0.28 -1.15 24.61
CA GLU A 60 -1.16 0.00 24.84
C GLU A 60 -0.47 1.31 24.45
N THR A 61 -1.26 2.30 24.01
CA THR A 61 -0.74 3.66 23.80
C THR A 61 -0.20 4.25 25.08
N GLY A 62 0.92 4.98 24.99
CA GLY A 62 1.58 5.58 26.16
C GLY A 62 2.58 4.66 26.87
N LYS A 63 2.70 3.39 26.46
CA LYS A 63 3.70 2.44 26.98
C LYS A 63 4.49 1.83 25.84
N VAL A 64 5.80 1.72 25.97
CA VAL A 64 6.63 1.06 24.96
C VAL A 64 6.62 -0.45 25.15
N HIS A 65 6.57 -1.20 24.04
CA HIS A 65 6.73 -2.65 24.05
C HIS A 65 8.12 -3.00 23.48
N VAL A 66 9.02 -3.47 24.33
CA VAL A 66 10.42 -3.72 23.97
C VAL A 66 10.66 -5.20 23.72
N THR A 67 11.41 -5.49 22.65
CA THR A 67 11.96 -6.83 22.41
C THR A 67 13.48 -6.77 22.35
N ALA A 68 14.14 -7.82 22.83
CA ALA A 68 15.57 -8.00 22.62
C ALA A 68 15.81 -8.60 21.23
N VAL A 69 16.86 -8.15 20.56
CA VAL A 69 17.36 -8.69 19.30
C VAL A 69 18.75 -9.25 19.51
N ASN A 70 19.01 -10.43 18.96
CA ASN A 70 20.28 -11.13 19.08
C ASN A 70 21.11 -10.93 17.80
N GLU A 71 21.39 -9.68 17.44
CA GLU A 71 22.34 -9.34 16.37
C GLU A 71 23.75 -9.15 16.98
N LEU A 72 24.79 -9.69 16.35
CA LEU A 72 26.19 -9.61 16.85
C LEU A 72 26.75 -8.19 16.77
N ASP A 73 26.47 -7.49 15.66
CA ASP A 73 26.95 -6.12 15.35
C ASP A 73 25.77 -5.20 15.00
N GLY A 74 24.67 -5.30 15.77
CA GLY A 74 23.42 -4.58 15.50
C GLY A 74 22.76 -4.05 16.77
N PRO A 75 21.56 -3.44 16.68
CA PRO A 75 20.83 -3.01 17.85
C PRO A 75 20.57 -4.20 18.77
N ARG A 76 20.60 -3.94 20.07
CA ARG A 76 20.24 -4.90 21.11
C ARG A 76 18.75 -4.88 21.42
N TRP A 77 18.09 -3.76 21.15
CA TRP A 77 16.69 -3.55 21.48
C TRP A 77 15.88 -3.00 20.30
N ILE A 78 14.68 -3.53 20.12
CA ILE A 78 13.64 -2.90 19.32
C ILE A 78 12.57 -2.36 20.25
N VAL A 79 12.38 -1.05 20.26
CA VAL A 79 11.38 -0.37 21.08
C VAL A 79 10.14 -0.10 20.21
N ASN A 80 9.12 -0.94 20.32
CA ASN A 80 7.86 -0.74 19.61
C ASN A 80 7.04 0.33 20.36
N PHE A 81 6.99 1.52 19.79
CA PHE A 81 6.35 2.71 20.33
C PHE A 81 4.93 2.86 19.76
N PRO A 82 3.86 2.62 20.55
CA PRO A 82 2.50 2.67 20.03
C PRO A 82 2.04 4.11 19.81
N THR A 83 2.05 4.54 18.55
CA THR A 83 1.60 5.88 18.12
C THR A 83 0.15 5.87 17.65
N LYS A 84 -0.50 4.71 17.59
CA LYS A 84 -1.89 4.54 17.16
C LYS A 84 -2.56 3.41 17.91
N ARG A 85 -3.88 3.49 18.13
CA ARG A 85 -4.67 2.32 18.52
C ARG A 85 -4.93 1.43 17.31
N HIS A 86 -5.74 1.93 16.36
CA HIS A 86 -5.98 1.28 15.08
C HIS A 86 -5.17 1.97 13.97
N TRP A 87 -4.61 1.20 13.03
CA TRP A 87 -3.75 1.74 11.97
C TRP A 87 -4.46 2.73 11.03
N ARG A 88 -5.79 2.63 10.91
CA ARG A 88 -6.67 3.56 10.15
C ARG A 88 -6.88 4.91 10.82
N SER A 89 -6.65 5.04 12.13
CA SER A 89 -6.90 6.27 12.90
C SER A 89 -5.67 7.19 12.91
N PRO A 90 -5.82 8.51 13.09
CA PRO A 90 -4.69 9.41 13.30
C PRO A 90 -3.98 9.13 14.63
N SER A 91 -2.76 9.65 14.76
CA SER A 91 -2.01 9.66 16.03
C SER A 91 -2.53 10.77 16.95
N GLN A 92 -2.19 10.71 18.24
CA GLN A 92 -2.53 11.74 19.23
C GLN A 92 -1.28 12.16 20.00
N MET A 93 -1.16 13.46 20.30
CA MET A 93 0.01 13.99 21.01
C MET A 93 0.17 13.40 22.40
N ALA A 94 -0.95 13.14 23.11
CA ALA A 94 -0.93 12.49 24.42
C ALA A 94 -0.18 11.15 24.40
N TRP A 95 -0.40 10.32 23.37
CA TRP A 95 0.30 9.04 23.23
C TRP A 95 1.80 9.19 23.00
N ILE A 96 2.21 10.28 22.32
CA ILE A 96 3.63 10.60 22.10
C ILE A 96 4.28 11.04 23.41
N THR A 97 3.66 11.98 24.13
CA THR A 97 4.19 12.48 25.41
C THR A 97 4.29 11.35 26.45
N GLU A 98 3.24 10.53 26.59
CA GLU A 98 3.24 9.39 27.52
C GLU A 98 4.28 8.33 27.10
N GLY A 99 4.31 7.97 25.83
CA GLY A 99 5.26 6.97 25.32
C GLY A 99 6.71 7.43 25.41
N LEU A 100 7.01 8.73 25.26
CA LEU A 100 8.35 9.28 25.43
C LEU A 100 8.82 9.19 26.88
N ARG A 101 7.92 9.43 27.85
CA ARG A 101 8.23 9.23 29.28
C ARG A 101 8.51 7.76 29.59
N ASP A 102 7.76 6.85 28.98
CA ASP A 102 7.96 5.42 29.14
C ASP A 102 9.27 4.94 28.47
N LEU A 103 9.58 5.47 27.28
CA LEU A 103 10.86 5.28 26.60
C LEU A 103 12.02 5.76 27.47
N ARG A 104 11.94 6.98 28.03
CA ARG A 104 12.94 7.51 28.95
C ARG A 104 13.21 6.54 30.10
N ARG A 105 12.15 6.06 30.75
CA ARG A 105 12.26 5.08 31.84
C ARG A 105 12.99 3.82 31.37
N PHE A 106 12.59 3.26 30.23
CA PHE A 106 13.25 2.08 29.65
C PHE A 106 14.76 2.30 29.42
N LEU A 107 15.15 3.44 28.83
CA LEU A 107 16.55 3.76 28.53
C LEU A 107 17.40 3.83 29.81
N ILE A 108 16.88 4.46 30.87
CA ILE A 108 17.55 4.57 32.17
C ILE A 108 17.68 3.18 32.82
N ASP A 109 16.55 2.48 32.96
CA ASP A 109 16.47 1.22 33.71
C ASP A 109 17.31 0.10 33.09
N ASN A 110 17.49 0.14 31.77
CA ASN A 110 18.27 -0.85 31.02
C ASN A 110 19.66 -0.36 30.62
N HIS A 111 20.07 0.83 31.11
CA HIS A 111 21.37 1.44 30.83
C HIS A 111 21.73 1.53 29.35
N VAL A 112 20.73 1.80 28.50
CA VAL A 112 20.90 1.92 27.05
C VAL A 112 21.74 3.16 26.73
N LYS A 113 22.80 3.00 25.93
CA LYS A 113 23.76 4.09 25.64
C LYS A 113 23.42 4.92 24.42
N SER A 114 22.68 4.36 23.46
CA SER A 114 22.28 5.07 22.26
C SER A 114 20.94 4.58 21.72
N VAL A 115 20.16 5.51 21.16
CA VAL A 115 18.84 5.20 20.60
C VAL A 115 18.56 6.02 19.34
N ALA A 116 18.03 5.35 18.31
CA ALA A 116 17.52 6.02 17.11
C ALA A 116 15.99 6.17 17.19
N VAL A 117 15.50 7.40 16.99
CA VAL A 117 14.08 7.77 17.13
C VAL A 117 13.54 8.32 15.81
N PRO A 118 12.46 7.74 15.23
CA PRO A 118 11.82 8.26 14.02
C PRO A 118 10.91 9.46 14.33
N PRO A 119 10.35 10.14 13.31
CA PRO A 119 9.41 11.23 13.53
C PRO A 119 8.05 10.73 14.03
N LEU A 120 7.95 10.55 15.35
CA LEU A 120 6.86 9.86 16.04
C LEU A 120 5.47 10.41 15.68
N GLY A 121 4.71 9.64 14.89
CA GLY A 121 3.36 9.99 14.49
C GLY A 121 3.23 11.20 13.54
N ALA A 122 4.34 11.82 13.11
CA ALA A 122 4.33 12.99 12.23
C ALA A 122 4.19 12.66 10.73
N GLY A 123 4.34 11.38 10.35
CA GLY A 123 4.05 10.89 8.99
C GLY A 123 2.62 10.36 8.87
N ASN A 124 2.47 9.04 8.78
CA ASN A 124 1.17 8.34 8.72
C ASN A 124 0.17 8.71 9.85
N GLY A 125 0.63 9.30 10.94
CA GLY A 125 -0.20 9.74 12.07
C GLY A 125 -0.76 11.15 11.95
N GLY A 126 -0.22 12.00 11.06
CA GLY A 126 -0.71 13.35 10.80
C GLY A 126 -0.38 14.40 11.86
N LEU A 127 0.51 14.12 12.82
CA LEU A 127 0.95 15.10 13.81
C LEU A 127 1.91 16.13 13.17
N LYS A 128 1.94 17.35 13.71
CA LYS A 128 2.91 18.35 13.24
C LYS A 128 4.29 18.02 13.78
N TRP A 129 5.27 17.90 12.88
CA TRP A 129 6.65 17.55 13.24
C TRP A 129 7.24 18.48 14.30
N VAL A 130 7.02 19.80 14.18
CA VAL A 130 7.55 20.79 15.14
C VAL A 130 7.12 20.48 16.57
N GLU A 131 5.84 20.17 16.78
CA GLU A 131 5.28 19.83 18.09
C GLU A 131 5.87 18.51 18.63
N VAL A 132 5.99 17.48 17.77
CA VAL A 132 6.61 16.19 18.15
C VAL A 132 8.08 16.38 18.53
N ARG A 133 8.82 17.18 17.74
CA ARG A 133 10.24 17.46 17.95
C ARG A 133 10.47 18.13 19.29
N GLU A 134 9.67 19.12 19.65
CA GLU A 134 9.74 19.79 20.95
C GLU A 134 9.54 18.79 22.10
N GLN A 135 8.58 17.87 21.98
CA GLN A 135 8.35 16.84 23.00
C GLN A 135 9.53 15.87 23.13
N ILE A 136 10.15 15.47 22.02
CA ILE A 136 11.35 14.61 22.06
C ILE A 136 12.49 15.30 22.80
N VAL A 137 12.73 16.59 22.50
CA VAL A 137 13.78 17.38 23.16
C VAL A 137 13.48 17.55 24.64
N ASP A 138 12.26 17.95 25.00
CA ASP A 138 11.85 18.16 26.39
C ASP A 138 12.04 16.90 27.25
N VAL A 139 11.69 15.73 26.71
CA VAL A 139 11.70 14.48 27.48
C VAL A 139 13.06 13.77 27.50
N LEU A 140 13.92 13.96 26.50
CA LEU A 140 15.15 13.16 26.35
C LEU A 140 16.47 13.96 26.46
N SER A 141 16.44 15.30 26.48
CA SER A 141 17.66 16.12 26.35
C SER A 141 18.63 16.08 27.54
N ASP A 142 18.14 15.75 28.72
CA ASP A 142 18.93 15.67 29.97
C ASP A 142 19.41 14.24 30.29
N LEU A 143 19.17 13.28 29.39
CA LEU A 143 19.67 11.90 29.54
C LEU A 143 21.13 11.78 29.10
N ASP A 144 21.93 11.02 29.83
CA ASP A 144 23.27 10.56 29.39
C ASP A 144 23.17 9.40 28.37
N VAL A 145 22.48 9.66 27.26
CA VAL A 145 22.20 8.72 26.15
C VAL A 145 22.41 9.47 24.83
N ASP A 146 23.08 8.86 23.85
CA ASP A 146 23.19 9.41 22.50
C ASP A 146 21.87 9.18 21.75
N VAL A 147 21.10 10.26 21.56
CA VAL A 147 19.78 10.20 20.93
C VAL A 147 19.89 10.72 19.50
N LEU A 148 19.76 9.81 18.54
CA LEU A 148 19.73 10.14 17.11
C LEU A 148 18.28 10.24 16.63
N VAL A 149 17.82 11.46 16.35
CA VAL A 149 16.46 11.72 15.90
C VAL A 149 16.44 11.88 14.38
N PHE A 150 15.67 11.02 13.71
CA PHE A 150 15.44 11.10 12.28
C PHE A 150 14.31 12.09 12.00
N GLU A 151 14.59 13.08 11.18
CA GLU A 151 13.62 14.08 10.75
C GLU A 151 12.77 13.56 9.58
N PRO A 152 11.52 14.03 9.42
CA PRO A 152 10.76 13.80 8.20
C PRO A 152 11.52 14.41 7.01
N THR A 153 11.56 13.70 5.90
CA THR A 153 12.15 14.16 4.64
C THR A 153 11.09 14.28 3.56
N ASP A 154 11.18 15.31 2.70
CA ASP A 154 10.32 15.44 1.52
C ASP A 154 10.61 14.33 0.49
N GLN A 155 11.88 13.92 0.38
CA GLN A 155 12.27 12.66 -0.25
C GLN A 155 12.00 11.53 0.73
N TYR A 156 10.85 10.87 0.58
CA TYR A 156 10.43 9.76 1.43
C TYR A 156 11.49 8.64 1.43
N LEU A 157 12.21 8.48 2.53
CA LEU A 157 13.27 7.47 2.71
C LEU A 157 12.74 6.07 3.08
N ASN A 158 11.48 5.76 2.74
CA ASN A 158 11.07 4.37 2.59
C ASN A 158 11.72 3.88 1.29
N VAL A 159 13.01 3.55 1.41
CA VAL A 159 13.87 3.12 0.31
C VAL A 159 13.08 2.14 -0.56
N ALA A 160 13.05 2.41 -1.87
CA ALA A 160 12.50 1.48 -2.86
C ALA A 160 12.94 0.06 -2.50
N LYS A 161 11.98 -0.88 -2.57
CA LYS A 161 12.26 -2.25 -2.15
C LYS A 161 13.37 -2.80 -3.05
N ARG A 162 14.53 -3.16 -2.48
CA ARG A 162 15.70 -3.59 -3.28
C ARG A 162 15.58 -5.01 -3.82
N SER A 163 14.66 -5.80 -3.28
CA SER A 163 14.45 -7.19 -3.66
C SER A 163 13.00 -7.59 -3.41
N GLY A 164 12.36 -8.15 -4.43
CA GLY A 164 11.04 -8.78 -4.35
C GLY A 164 11.08 -10.30 -4.55
N VAL A 165 9.91 -10.92 -4.69
CA VAL A 165 9.83 -12.36 -4.93
C VAL A 165 10.21 -12.69 -6.37
N GLU A 166 11.22 -13.52 -6.58
CA GLU A 166 11.63 -13.93 -7.94
C GLU A 166 10.68 -14.96 -8.57
N LYS A 167 10.13 -15.86 -7.76
CA LYS A 167 9.26 -16.94 -8.24
C LYS A 167 7.88 -16.40 -8.65
N LEU A 168 7.57 -16.54 -9.94
CA LEU A 168 6.24 -16.23 -10.47
C LEU A 168 5.20 -17.25 -10.01
N THR A 169 3.99 -16.73 -9.88
CA THR A 169 2.73 -17.47 -9.86
C THR A 169 1.88 -16.91 -10.99
N PRO A 170 0.79 -17.58 -11.43
CA PRO A 170 -0.07 -17.04 -12.47
C PRO A 170 -0.57 -15.63 -12.13
N ALA A 171 -1.04 -15.41 -10.91
CA ALA A 171 -1.49 -14.09 -10.43
C ALA A 171 -0.41 -12.99 -10.57
N ARG A 172 0.82 -13.29 -10.13
CA ARG A 172 1.97 -12.37 -10.21
C ARG A 172 2.33 -12.05 -11.66
N ALA A 173 2.42 -13.08 -12.50
CA ALA A 173 2.78 -12.92 -13.91
C ALA A 173 1.75 -12.07 -14.66
N LEU A 174 0.46 -12.31 -14.40
CA LEU A 174 -0.62 -11.61 -15.06
C LEU A 174 -0.65 -10.12 -14.70
N ILE A 175 -0.55 -9.78 -13.42
CA ILE A 175 -0.53 -8.37 -12.98
C ILE A 175 0.73 -7.66 -13.50
N ALA A 176 1.90 -8.28 -13.41
CA ALA A 176 3.14 -7.71 -13.94
C ALA A 176 3.04 -7.45 -15.46
N GLU A 177 2.45 -8.38 -16.22
CA GLU A 177 2.26 -8.22 -17.66
C GLU A 177 1.26 -7.13 -18.02
N LEU A 178 0.19 -6.93 -17.25
CA LEU A 178 -0.73 -5.82 -17.47
C LEU A 178 -0.04 -4.47 -17.27
N VAL A 179 0.72 -4.31 -16.19
CA VAL A 179 1.50 -3.09 -15.96
C VAL A 179 2.47 -2.85 -17.11
N ARG A 180 3.19 -3.89 -17.55
CA ARG A 180 4.12 -3.79 -18.69
C ARG A 180 3.41 -3.39 -19.98
N ARG A 181 2.28 -4.03 -20.32
CA ARG A 181 1.51 -3.71 -21.54
C ARG A 181 1.00 -2.28 -21.52
N TYR A 182 0.50 -1.83 -20.36
CA TYR A 182 0.01 -0.47 -20.18
C TYR A 182 1.13 0.56 -20.33
N TRP A 183 2.30 0.29 -19.75
CA TRP A 183 3.45 1.18 -19.84
C TRP A 183 4.00 1.31 -21.26
N VAL A 184 3.97 0.22 -22.04
CA VAL A 184 4.36 0.22 -23.47
C VAL A 184 3.48 1.14 -24.33
N LEU A 185 2.26 1.45 -23.90
CA LEU A 185 1.38 2.42 -24.56
C LEU A 185 1.78 3.88 -24.28
N GLY A 186 2.85 4.11 -23.49
CA GLY A 186 3.32 5.43 -23.11
C GLY A 186 2.56 6.05 -21.93
N MET A 187 1.79 5.25 -21.20
CA MET A 187 0.98 5.70 -20.07
C MET A 187 1.69 5.42 -18.74
N GLU A 188 1.70 6.40 -17.85
CA GLU A 188 2.09 6.20 -16.47
C GLU A 188 1.02 5.38 -15.75
N CYS A 189 1.44 4.38 -14.96
CA CYS A 189 0.55 3.48 -14.26
C CYS A 189 0.64 3.75 -12.76
N SER A 190 -0.42 4.26 -12.13
CA SER A 190 -0.50 4.35 -10.68
C SER A 190 -1.23 3.14 -10.10
N LEU A 191 -1.32 3.06 -8.76
CA LEU A 191 -2.17 2.08 -8.10
C LEU A 191 -3.62 2.14 -8.60
N LEU A 192 -4.11 3.31 -9.01
CA LEU A 192 -5.47 3.43 -9.54
C LEU A 192 -5.61 2.66 -10.84
N GLU A 193 -4.74 2.85 -11.83
CA GLU A 193 -4.81 2.13 -13.11
C GLU A 193 -4.67 0.62 -12.91
N ILE A 194 -3.74 0.20 -12.05
CA ILE A 194 -3.51 -1.22 -11.74
C ILE A 194 -4.78 -1.88 -11.16
N GLN A 195 -5.52 -1.19 -10.29
CA GLN A 195 -6.80 -1.70 -9.78
C GLN A 195 -7.83 -1.96 -10.89
N LYS A 196 -7.84 -1.13 -11.95
CA LYS A 196 -8.83 -1.25 -13.03
C LYS A 196 -8.38 -2.30 -14.04
N LEU A 197 -7.09 -2.33 -14.36
CA LEU A 197 -6.47 -3.41 -15.14
C LEU A 197 -6.76 -4.78 -14.50
N ALA A 198 -6.54 -4.91 -13.19
CA ALA A 198 -6.81 -6.14 -12.46
C ALA A 198 -8.31 -6.51 -12.42
N TRP A 199 -9.19 -5.51 -12.29
CA TRP A 199 -10.64 -5.70 -12.37
C TRP A 199 -11.07 -6.29 -13.72
N PHE A 200 -10.63 -5.70 -14.83
CA PHE A 200 -10.96 -6.19 -16.18
C PHE A 200 -10.34 -7.56 -16.47
N LEU A 201 -9.13 -7.80 -15.96
CA LEU A 201 -8.48 -9.10 -16.11
C LEU A 201 -9.21 -10.19 -15.33
N GLU A 202 -9.56 -9.95 -14.06
CA GLU A 202 -10.30 -10.93 -13.26
C GLU A 202 -11.61 -11.32 -13.96
N ARG A 203 -12.35 -10.33 -14.47
CA ARG A 203 -13.53 -10.58 -15.30
C ARG A 203 -13.24 -11.37 -16.57
N SER A 204 -12.15 -11.05 -17.25
CA SER A 204 -11.75 -11.76 -18.48
C SER A 204 -11.43 -13.23 -18.19
N ILE A 205 -10.82 -13.51 -17.03
CA ILE A 205 -10.50 -14.86 -16.58
C ILE A 205 -11.78 -15.62 -16.20
N GLU A 206 -12.72 -14.97 -15.51
CA GLU A 206 -14.00 -15.59 -15.12
C GLU A 206 -14.85 -16.03 -16.33
N GLN A 207 -14.65 -15.43 -17.50
CA GLN A 207 -15.29 -15.82 -18.75
C GLN A 207 -14.55 -16.94 -19.52
N LEU A 208 -13.42 -17.43 -19.00
CA LEU A 208 -12.72 -18.56 -19.61
C LEU A 208 -13.36 -19.87 -19.11
N PRO A 209 -13.89 -20.74 -20.00
CA PRO A 209 -14.70 -21.90 -19.60
C PRO A 209 -14.02 -22.95 -18.71
N SER A 210 -12.69 -22.94 -18.60
CA SER A 210 -11.93 -23.98 -17.91
C SER A 210 -10.76 -23.46 -17.08
N ALA A 211 -10.56 -22.14 -17.03
CA ALA A 211 -9.46 -21.56 -16.29
C ALA A 211 -9.88 -21.33 -14.84
N LYS A 212 -9.05 -21.78 -13.89
CA LYS A 212 -9.23 -21.39 -12.48
C LYS A 212 -8.83 -19.93 -12.34
N ASN A 213 -9.66 -19.10 -11.69
CA ASN A 213 -9.27 -17.72 -11.36
C ASN A 213 -8.12 -17.73 -10.32
N PRO A 214 -6.90 -17.29 -10.67
CA PRO A 214 -5.77 -17.27 -9.75
C PRO A 214 -5.71 -15.99 -8.90
N LEU A 215 -6.54 -14.98 -9.20
CA LEU A 215 -6.49 -13.64 -8.60
C LEU A 215 -7.35 -13.56 -7.32
N ASP A 216 -8.61 -14.00 -7.35
CA ASP A 216 -9.60 -13.94 -6.24
C ASP A 216 -9.50 -12.61 -5.45
N LEU A 217 -9.60 -11.48 -6.15
CA LEU A 217 -9.24 -10.17 -5.58
C LEU A 217 -10.33 -9.57 -4.68
N LYS A 218 -11.58 -10.00 -4.86
CA LYS A 218 -12.75 -9.56 -4.06
C LYS A 218 -12.93 -8.04 -4.09
N PHE A 219 -13.18 -7.52 -5.28
CA PHE A 219 -13.43 -6.11 -5.50
C PHE A 219 -14.68 -5.61 -4.77
N VAL A 220 -14.59 -4.36 -4.31
CA VAL A 220 -15.71 -3.55 -3.82
C VAL A 220 -15.77 -2.23 -4.58
N ALA A 221 -16.94 -1.61 -4.60
CA ALA A 221 -17.06 -0.23 -5.07
C ALA A 221 -16.28 0.71 -4.14
N HIS A 222 -15.53 1.65 -4.72
CA HIS A 222 -14.72 2.61 -3.97
C HIS A 222 -14.71 3.98 -4.67
N LYS A 223 -14.03 4.97 -4.08
CA LYS A 223 -14.05 6.37 -4.52
C LYS A 223 -13.72 6.55 -6.01
N TYR A 224 -12.75 5.82 -6.52
CA TYR A 224 -12.25 5.89 -7.91
C TYR A 224 -12.62 4.66 -8.73
N GLY A 225 -13.77 4.03 -8.46
CA GLY A 225 -14.19 2.80 -9.15
C GLY A 225 -13.92 1.52 -8.33
N PRO A 226 -13.93 0.34 -8.97
CA PRO A 226 -13.64 -0.94 -8.31
C PRO A 226 -12.26 -0.93 -7.65
N TYR A 227 -12.18 -1.48 -6.44
CA TYR A 227 -10.94 -1.58 -5.69
C TYR A 227 -10.87 -2.87 -4.87
N ALA A 228 -9.68 -3.47 -4.82
CA ALA A 228 -9.40 -4.69 -4.06
C ALA A 228 -8.16 -4.50 -3.17
N ASN A 229 -8.34 -4.63 -1.85
CA ASN A 229 -7.21 -4.64 -0.89
C ASN A 229 -6.26 -5.81 -1.13
N ARG A 230 -6.76 -6.96 -1.62
CA ARG A 230 -5.93 -8.14 -1.90
C ARG A 230 -4.89 -7.90 -2.99
N LEU A 231 -5.18 -6.98 -3.91
CA LEU A 231 -4.24 -6.60 -4.96
C LEU A 231 -3.00 -5.92 -4.39
N GLU A 232 -3.14 -5.12 -3.33
CA GLU A 232 -1.98 -4.45 -2.71
C GLU A 232 -0.97 -5.45 -2.17
N HIS A 233 -1.43 -6.55 -1.56
CA HIS A 233 -0.55 -7.62 -1.11
C HIS A 233 0.15 -8.34 -2.28
N LEU A 234 -0.52 -8.48 -3.41
CA LEU A 234 0.08 -9.04 -4.61
C LEU A 234 1.17 -8.10 -5.16
N LEU A 235 0.89 -6.80 -5.22
CA LEU A 235 1.83 -5.78 -5.69
C LEU A 235 3.06 -5.67 -4.77
N ASP A 236 2.89 -5.72 -3.45
CA ASP A 236 4.01 -5.69 -2.50
C ASP A 236 4.99 -6.88 -2.67
N ASN A 237 4.49 -8.02 -3.18
CA ASN A 237 5.36 -9.15 -3.53
C ASN A 237 6.14 -8.94 -4.83
N LEU A 238 5.59 -8.17 -5.77
CA LEU A 238 6.24 -7.84 -7.04
C LEU A 238 7.20 -6.65 -6.93
N ASP A 239 6.97 -5.78 -5.94
CA ASP A 239 7.81 -4.61 -5.62
C ASP A 239 9.27 -5.02 -5.40
N GLY A 240 10.21 -4.33 -6.05
CA GLY A 240 11.63 -4.60 -6.01
C GLY A 240 12.09 -5.81 -6.82
N SER A 241 11.23 -6.37 -7.69
CA SER A 241 11.60 -7.48 -8.57
C SER A 241 11.04 -7.32 -9.98
N TYR A 242 9.72 -7.41 -10.15
CA TYR A 242 9.04 -7.26 -11.43
C TYR A 242 8.43 -5.88 -11.58
N LEU A 243 8.04 -5.27 -10.46
CA LEU A 243 7.49 -3.92 -10.40
C LEU A 243 8.37 -3.07 -9.51
N HIS A 244 8.43 -1.79 -9.83
CA HIS A 244 9.17 -0.79 -9.07
C HIS A 244 8.33 0.48 -8.96
N CYS A 245 8.62 1.25 -7.93
CA CYS A 245 8.13 2.61 -7.72
C CYS A 245 9.28 3.39 -7.06
N ASP A 246 9.29 4.73 -7.18
CA ASP A 246 10.30 5.58 -6.54
C ASP A 246 10.28 5.46 -5.00
N LYS A 247 9.19 4.91 -4.47
CA LYS A 247 9.02 4.48 -3.08
C LYS A 247 8.47 3.04 -3.07
N ARG A 248 8.24 2.48 -1.89
CA ARG A 248 7.53 1.19 -1.78
C ARG A 248 6.13 1.29 -2.35
N ILE A 249 5.69 0.29 -3.11
CA ILE A 249 4.35 0.28 -3.72
C ILE A 249 3.25 0.34 -2.64
N SER A 250 3.49 -0.27 -1.47
CA SER A 250 2.57 -0.21 -0.33
C SER A 250 2.43 1.19 0.31
N ASP A 251 3.36 2.10 0.01
CA ASP A 251 3.32 3.51 0.40
C ASP A 251 2.99 4.45 -0.77
N ALA A 252 2.71 3.91 -1.97
CA ALA A 252 2.37 4.69 -3.14
C ALA A 252 1.04 5.43 -2.98
N GLY A 253 1.07 6.74 -3.24
CA GLY A 253 -0.08 7.60 -3.41
C GLY A 253 -0.74 7.41 -4.78
N ILE A 254 -1.79 8.20 -5.02
CA ILE A 254 -2.62 8.09 -6.23
C ILE A 254 -1.90 8.52 -7.51
N ASP A 255 -0.84 9.33 -7.40
CA ASP A 255 -0.09 9.88 -8.53
C ASP A 255 1.31 9.28 -8.65
N ASP A 256 1.67 8.33 -7.77
CA ASP A 256 2.98 7.69 -7.80
C ASP A 256 3.03 6.65 -8.92
N VAL A 257 4.08 6.72 -9.74
CA VAL A 257 4.27 5.83 -10.89
C VAL A 257 4.80 4.49 -10.42
N ILE A 258 4.16 3.42 -10.90
CA ILE A 258 4.56 2.03 -10.75
C ILE A 258 4.90 1.51 -12.15
N TRP A 259 6.12 1.02 -12.34
CA TRP A 259 6.58 0.53 -13.65
C TRP A 259 7.11 -0.89 -13.59
N PHE A 260 7.17 -1.53 -14.75
CA PHE A 260 7.70 -2.88 -14.90
C PHE A 260 9.22 -2.88 -15.07
N ASP A 261 9.90 -3.87 -14.49
CA ASP A 261 11.33 -4.11 -14.69
C ASP A 261 11.60 -4.78 -16.04
N GLU A 262 12.06 -4.01 -17.03
CA GLU A 262 12.38 -4.53 -18.38
C GLU A 262 13.41 -5.69 -18.35
N GLY A 263 14.28 -5.76 -17.34
CA GLY A 263 15.21 -6.88 -17.14
C GLY A 263 14.51 -8.22 -16.89
N ARG A 264 13.27 -8.20 -16.38
CA ARG A 264 12.46 -9.40 -16.12
C ARG A 264 11.56 -9.81 -17.30
N LYS A 265 11.53 -9.02 -18.38
CA LYS A 265 10.62 -9.24 -19.53
C LYS A 265 10.74 -10.62 -20.15
N ALA A 266 11.96 -11.07 -20.45
CA ALA A 266 12.18 -12.36 -21.11
C ALA A 266 11.69 -13.53 -20.24
N PHE A 267 11.96 -13.45 -18.93
CA PHE A 267 11.50 -14.46 -17.97
C PHE A 267 9.97 -14.48 -17.86
N LEU A 268 9.35 -13.31 -17.69
CA LEU A 268 7.89 -13.17 -17.63
C LEU A 268 7.21 -13.73 -18.89
N GLN A 269 7.71 -13.38 -20.06
CA GLN A 269 7.15 -13.83 -21.34
C GLN A 269 7.29 -15.33 -21.54
N THR A 270 8.39 -15.94 -21.10
CA THR A 270 8.53 -17.40 -21.10
C THR A 270 7.48 -18.05 -20.20
N TYR A 271 7.34 -17.57 -18.96
CA TYR A 271 6.35 -18.09 -18.01
C TYR A 271 4.91 -18.00 -18.53
N LEU A 272 4.55 -16.87 -19.16
CA LEU A 272 3.22 -16.69 -19.77
C LEU A 272 2.97 -17.62 -20.96
N LYS A 273 4.00 -17.99 -21.71
CA LYS A 273 3.88 -18.91 -22.86
C LYS A 273 3.87 -20.38 -22.44
N THR A 274 4.35 -20.70 -21.25
CA THR A 274 4.45 -22.07 -20.74
C THR A 274 3.46 -22.32 -19.60
N GLU A 275 3.73 -21.81 -18.40
CA GLU A 275 3.03 -22.12 -17.15
C GLU A 275 1.68 -21.39 -17.00
N ALA A 276 1.53 -20.21 -17.62
CA ALA A 276 0.31 -19.40 -17.55
C ALA A 276 -0.37 -19.21 -18.92
N LYS A 277 -0.10 -20.12 -19.88
CA LYS A 277 -0.61 -20.04 -21.26
C LYS A 277 -2.13 -19.97 -21.35
N GLU A 278 -2.83 -20.64 -20.44
CA GLU A 278 -4.31 -20.68 -20.41
C GLU A 278 -4.94 -19.28 -20.23
N TYR A 279 -4.19 -18.31 -19.70
CA TYR A 279 -4.68 -16.95 -19.43
C TYR A 279 -4.34 -15.94 -20.54
N SER A 280 -3.68 -16.35 -21.62
CA SER A 280 -3.24 -15.43 -22.68
C SER A 280 -4.42 -14.66 -23.30
N GLN A 281 -5.54 -15.36 -23.51
CA GLN A 281 -6.75 -14.76 -24.05
C GLN A 281 -7.34 -13.71 -23.11
N ALA A 282 -7.27 -13.91 -21.79
CA ALA A 282 -7.77 -12.92 -20.83
C ALA A 282 -6.92 -11.63 -20.86
N LEU A 283 -5.60 -11.75 -21.01
CA LEU A 283 -4.71 -10.59 -21.18
C LEU A 283 -4.99 -9.84 -22.48
N GLU A 284 -5.25 -10.55 -23.58
CA GLU A 284 -5.62 -9.95 -24.88
C GLU A 284 -6.96 -9.22 -24.80
N ARG A 285 -8.00 -9.86 -24.28
CA ARG A 285 -9.33 -9.24 -24.07
C ARG A 285 -9.25 -8.00 -23.19
N THR A 286 -8.43 -8.04 -22.15
CA THR A 286 -8.22 -6.87 -21.28
C THR A 286 -7.58 -5.71 -22.03
N ALA A 287 -6.54 -5.98 -22.84
CA ALA A 287 -5.88 -4.95 -23.65
C ALA A 287 -6.83 -4.37 -24.72
N GLU A 288 -7.60 -5.21 -25.40
CA GLU A 288 -8.61 -4.78 -26.37
C GLU A 288 -9.74 -3.97 -25.72
N LEU A 289 -10.11 -4.28 -24.48
CA LEU A 289 -11.17 -3.56 -23.79
C LEU A 289 -10.75 -2.11 -23.48
N ILE A 290 -9.53 -1.92 -22.99
CA ILE A 290 -9.04 -0.62 -22.53
C ILE A 290 -8.52 0.26 -23.65
N ASP A 291 -8.38 -0.27 -24.87
CA ASP A 291 -7.92 0.48 -26.03
C ASP A 291 -8.76 1.76 -26.24
N GLY A 292 -8.11 2.93 -26.26
CA GLY A 292 -8.74 4.25 -26.30
C GLY A 292 -9.35 4.75 -24.97
N PHE A 293 -9.16 4.03 -23.87
CA PHE A 293 -9.58 4.40 -22.51
C PHE A 293 -8.40 4.49 -21.52
N GLU A 294 -7.16 4.47 -21.98
CA GLU A 294 -5.95 4.36 -21.15
C GLU A 294 -5.62 5.62 -20.36
N SER A 295 -6.37 6.71 -20.52
CA SER A 295 -6.22 7.85 -19.61
C SER A 295 -6.78 7.51 -18.22
N PRO A 296 -6.30 8.15 -17.12
CA PRO A 296 -6.88 7.95 -15.79
C PRO A 296 -8.40 8.18 -15.76
N PHE A 297 -8.88 9.17 -16.52
CA PHE A 297 -10.32 9.42 -16.70
C PHE A 297 -11.02 8.25 -17.41
N GLY A 298 -10.46 7.78 -18.53
CA GLY A 298 -11.01 6.69 -19.33
C GLY A 298 -11.09 5.39 -18.54
N MET A 299 -10.02 5.03 -17.82
CA MET A 299 -9.96 3.84 -16.98
C MET A 299 -10.98 3.90 -15.85
N GLU A 300 -11.11 5.06 -15.17
CA GLU A 300 -12.10 5.24 -14.12
C GLU A 300 -13.54 5.13 -14.67
N LEU A 301 -13.82 5.80 -15.78
CA LEU A 301 -15.11 5.79 -16.45
C LEU A 301 -15.49 4.35 -16.84
N LEU A 302 -14.62 3.69 -17.60
CA LEU A 302 -14.86 2.36 -18.14
C LEU A 302 -15.12 1.36 -17.01
N ALA A 303 -14.27 1.34 -15.97
CA ALA A 303 -14.43 0.42 -14.86
C ALA A 303 -15.66 0.72 -13.99
N THR A 304 -16.04 1.99 -13.86
CA THR A 304 -17.25 2.39 -13.12
C THR A 304 -18.50 1.93 -13.85
N VAL A 305 -18.62 2.21 -15.15
CA VAL A 305 -19.77 1.79 -15.95
C VAL A 305 -19.84 0.26 -15.99
N ASP A 306 -18.70 -0.39 -16.23
CA ASP A 306 -18.58 -1.84 -16.26
C ASP A 306 -19.06 -2.52 -14.96
N TRP A 307 -18.67 -1.97 -13.80
CA TRP A 307 -19.16 -2.41 -12.49
C TRP A 307 -20.68 -2.29 -12.35
N LEU A 308 -21.26 -1.16 -12.78
CA LEU A 308 -22.70 -0.95 -12.71
C LEU A 308 -23.46 -1.98 -13.54
N LEU A 309 -22.95 -2.33 -14.72
CA LEU A 309 -23.57 -3.34 -15.57
C LEU A 309 -23.49 -4.73 -14.94
N CYS A 310 -22.31 -5.17 -14.49
CA CYS A 310 -22.11 -6.58 -14.11
C CYS A 310 -22.36 -6.91 -12.63
N LYS A 311 -22.13 -5.97 -11.71
CA LYS A 311 -22.35 -6.19 -10.26
C LYS A 311 -23.67 -5.60 -9.79
N SER A 312 -24.12 -4.51 -10.40
CA SER A 312 -25.36 -3.83 -10.01
C SER A 312 -26.54 -4.16 -10.93
N GLY A 313 -26.32 -4.89 -12.03
CA GLY A 313 -27.37 -5.31 -12.96
C GLY A 313 -28.04 -4.15 -13.70
N VAL A 314 -27.35 -3.00 -13.83
CA VAL A 314 -27.90 -1.81 -14.48
C VAL A 314 -27.99 -2.05 -15.98
N SER A 315 -29.12 -1.71 -16.59
CA SER A 315 -29.29 -1.82 -18.05
C SER A 315 -28.28 -0.90 -18.78
N PRO A 316 -27.74 -1.30 -19.95
CA PRO A 316 -26.69 -0.57 -20.65
C PRO A 316 -27.23 0.62 -21.44
N THR A 317 -27.86 1.58 -20.75
CA THR A 317 -28.34 2.83 -21.34
C THR A 317 -27.84 4.03 -20.55
N VAL A 318 -27.65 5.16 -21.22
CA VAL A 318 -27.16 6.39 -20.57
C VAL A 318 -28.06 6.83 -19.40
N PRO A 319 -29.41 6.87 -19.51
CA PRO A 319 -30.27 7.28 -18.40
C PRO A 319 -30.17 6.37 -17.16
N THR A 320 -30.12 5.05 -17.36
CA THR A 320 -30.04 4.08 -16.26
C THR A 320 -28.68 4.11 -15.57
N VAL A 321 -27.59 4.25 -16.32
CA VAL A 321 -26.25 4.44 -15.76
C VAL A 321 -26.17 5.77 -15.00
N ARG A 322 -26.72 6.86 -15.55
CA ARG A 322 -26.73 8.17 -14.88
C ARG A 322 -27.48 8.13 -13.56
N GLU A 323 -28.61 7.43 -13.50
CA GLU A 323 -29.34 7.24 -12.26
C GLU A 323 -28.54 6.40 -11.26
N ALA A 324 -27.96 5.28 -11.70
CA ALA A 324 -27.17 4.42 -10.84
C ALA A 324 -25.91 5.11 -10.27
N LEU A 325 -25.28 6.02 -11.04
CA LEU A 325 -24.13 6.81 -10.57
C LEU A 325 -24.45 7.68 -9.35
N LYS A 326 -25.70 8.15 -9.21
CA LYS A 326 -26.13 8.94 -8.04
C LYS A 326 -26.11 8.13 -6.74
N HIS A 327 -26.17 6.81 -6.86
CA HIS A 327 -26.21 5.86 -5.76
C HIS A 327 -24.92 5.02 -5.67
N TRP A 328 -23.83 5.48 -6.29
CA TRP A 328 -22.55 4.77 -6.26
C TRP A 328 -22.02 4.61 -4.82
N ASP A 329 -21.92 3.37 -4.35
CA ASP A 329 -21.47 3.01 -3.00
C ASP A 329 -19.93 2.99 -2.89
N GLY A 330 -19.30 4.14 -3.11
CA GLY A 330 -17.84 4.31 -3.09
C GLY A 330 -17.31 5.10 -1.91
N GLY A 331 -18.12 5.28 -0.87
CA GLY A 331 -17.84 6.18 0.25
C GLY A 331 -18.30 7.63 0.03
N ALA A 332 -18.11 8.46 1.06
CA ALA A 332 -18.64 9.82 1.12
C ALA A 332 -18.20 10.68 -0.08
N GLY A 333 -19.19 11.25 -0.79
CA GLY A 333 -18.96 12.15 -1.93
C GLY A 333 -18.55 11.47 -3.23
N ALA A 334 -18.33 10.16 -3.26
CA ALA A 334 -17.91 9.43 -4.46
C ALA A 334 -18.97 9.50 -5.57
N ALA A 335 -20.24 9.22 -5.25
CA ALA A 335 -21.36 9.32 -6.18
C ALA A 335 -21.48 10.72 -6.80
N ALA A 336 -21.55 11.74 -5.96
CA ALA A 336 -21.64 13.13 -6.41
C ALA A 336 -20.45 13.56 -7.29
N ARG A 337 -19.22 13.10 -6.99
CA ARG A 337 -18.05 13.32 -7.85
C ARG A 337 -18.22 12.65 -9.20
N LYS A 338 -18.56 11.36 -9.22
CA LYS A 338 -18.72 10.59 -10.46
C LYS A 338 -19.82 11.15 -11.36
N SER A 339 -20.97 11.52 -10.78
CA SER A 339 -22.07 12.16 -11.53
C SER A 339 -21.68 13.49 -12.18
N ARG A 340 -20.76 14.25 -11.57
CA ARG A 340 -20.20 15.48 -12.17
C ARG A 340 -19.11 15.19 -13.20
N LEU A 341 -18.32 14.15 -12.97
CA LEU A 341 -17.16 13.81 -13.80
C LEU A 341 -17.58 13.19 -15.13
N PHE A 342 -18.61 12.34 -15.14
CA PHE A 342 -19.02 11.58 -16.32
C PHE A 342 -20.26 12.20 -16.98
N ASP A 343 -20.03 12.86 -18.12
CA ASP A 343 -21.11 13.37 -18.97
C ASP A 343 -21.78 12.25 -19.80
N ASP A 344 -22.91 12.56 -20.44
CA ASP A 344 -23.70 11.58 -21.20
C ASP A 344 -22.94 11.00 -22.38
N LYS A 345 -22.09 11.82 -23.01
CA LYS A 345 -21.31 11.41 -24.19
C LYS A 345 -20.23 10.41 -23.79
N ALA A 346 -19.54 10.67 -22.68
CA ALA A 346 -18.55 9.76 -22.11
C ALA A 346 -19.19 8.43 -21.71
N ILE A 347 -20.34 8.47 -21.03
CA ILE A 347 -21.08 7.25 -20.67
C ILE A 347 -21.50 6.46 -21.91
N ASP A 348 -22.03 7.12 -22.95
CA ASP A 348 -22.42 6.46 -24.21
C ASP A 348 -21.22 5.79 -24.90
N ILE A 349 -20.06 6.46 -24.94
CA ILE A 349 -18.82 5.90 -25.50
C ILE A 349 -18.36 4.66 -24.71
N ALA A 350 -18.39 4.73 -23.37
CA ALA A 350 -18.06 3.59 -22.52
C ALA A 350 -19.04 2.42 -22.71
N LEU A 351 -20.35 2.70 -22.76
CA LEU A 351 -21.38 1.70 -23.01
C LEU A 351 -21.17 0.99 -24.35
N LYS A 352 -20.86 1.74 -25.42
CA LYS A 352 -20.53 1.17 -26.73
C LYS A 352 -19.33 0.21 -26.63
N ARG A 353 -18.23 0.62 -25.99
CA ARG A 353 -17.05 -0.25 -25.80
C ARG A 353 -17.40 -1.52 -25.02
N LEU A 354 -18.18 -1.41 -23.94
CA LEU A 354 -18.53 -2.53 -23.05
C LEU A 354 -19.52 -3.52 -23.66
N THR A 355 -20.38 -3.06 -24.58
CA THR A 355 -21.41 -3.90 -25.23
C THR A 355 -20.95 -4.48 -26.56
N THR A 356 -19.92 -3.92 -27.20
CA THR A 356 -19.30 -4.50 -28.41
C THR A 356 -18.10 -5.38 -28.10
N SER A 357 -17.51 -5.26 -26.90
CA SER A 357 -16.41 -6.09 -26.44
C SER A 357 -16.84 -7.53 -26.13
N SER A 358 -15.90 -8.46 -26.29
CA SER A 358 -16.01 -9.87 -25.88
C SER A 358 -16.28 -10.06 -24.38
N LEU A 359 -16.11 -9.01 -23.57
CA LEU A 359 -16.43 -8.94 -22.14
C LEU A 359 -17.88 -8.56 -21.82
N SER A 360 -18.80 -8.62 -22.80
CA SER A 360 -20.20 -8.26 -22.63
C SER A 360 -20.80 -8.85 -21.34
N PRO A 361 -21.50 -8.04 -20.53
CA PRO A 361 -22.14 -8.55 -19.32
C PRO A 361 -23.18 -9.62 -19.69
N GLU A 362 -23.08 -10.81 -19.09
CA GLU A 362 -24.19 -11.77 -19.14
C GLU A 362 -25.39 -11.11 -18.47
N MET A 363 -26.42 -10.81 -19.25
CA MET A 363 -27.67 -10.34 -18.66
C MET A 363 -28.28 -11.49 -17.86
N PRO A 364 -28.73 -11.25 -16.62
CA PRO A 364 -29.47 -12.28 -15.90
C PRO A 364 -30.69 -12.69 -16.75
N PRO A 365 -31.05 -13.99 -16.79
CA PRO A 365 -32.21 -14.44 -17.54
C PRO A 365 -33.45 -13.70 -17.03
N SER A 366 -34.23 -13.19 -17.99
CA SER A 366 -35.47 -12.43 -17.82
C SER A 366 -36.54 -13.20 -17.05
#